data_AF-A0A2A4KQW6-F1
#
_entry.id   AF-A0A2A4KQW6-F1
#
_cell.length_a   1.000
_cell.length_b   1.000
_cell.length_c   1.000
_cell.angle_alpha   90.00
_cell.angle_beta   90.00
_cell.angle_gamma   90.00
#
_symmetry.space_group_name_H-M   'P 1'
#
loop_
_entity.id
_entity.type
_entity.pdbx_description
1 polymer ?
#
loop_
_entity_poly.entity_id
_entity_poly.type
_entity_poly.pdbx_seq_one_letter_code
_entity_poly.pdbx_strand_id
1 'polypeptide(L)'
;MKEPFIIEIEPEVRLWLTNLSASDYERAAHAAGRLARSATTLGEPHSRFIGDGVRELRFEMGRNREAVRISYWLAPQRRVVLLTVFRKTRQRENAEIARARRAKAICETEHEPAHDTFIRDV
;
A
#
# COMPACT_ATOMS: atom_id res chain seq x y z
N MET A 1 2.47 22.46 -8.51
CA MET A 1 2.54 21.20 -7.73
C MET A 1 2.07 20.07 -8.64
N LYS A 2 2.71 18.89 -8.64
CA LYS A 2 2.23 17.75 -9.44
C LYS A 2 0.98 17.17 -8.77
N GLU A 3 -0.02 16.80 -9.56
CA GLU A 3 -1.22 16.11 -9.07
C GLU A 3 -0.83 14.82 -8.34
N PRO A 4 -1.54 14.47 -7.26
CA PRO A 4 -1.28 13.22 -6.54
C PRO A 4 -1.48 12.01 -7.46
N PHE A 5 -0.74 10.94 -7.19
CA PHE A 5 -0.98 9.64 -7.81
C PHE A 5 -2.35 9.11 -7.38
N ILE A 6 -3.03 8.44 -8.31
CA ILE A 6 -4.27 7.72 -8.00
C ILE A 6 -3.88 6.48 -7.18
N ILE A 7 -4.56 6.26 -6.05
CA ILE A 7 -4.39 5.05 -5.24
C ILE A 7 -5.48 4.06 -5.61
N GLU A 8 -5.08 2.89 -6.04
CA GLU A 8 -5.93 1.72 -6.26
C GLU A 8 -5.66 0.68 -5.17
N ILE A 9 -6.66 -0.13 -4.85
CA ILE A 9 -6.55 -1.13 -3.79
C ILE A 9 -7.01 -2.49 -4.27
N GLU A 10 -6.16 -3.50 -4.06
CA GLU A 10 -6.52 -4.89 -4.26
C GLU A 10 -7.51 -5.39 -3.18
N PRO A 11 -8.26 -6.47 -3.43
CA PRO A 11 -9.32 -6.96 -2.54
C PRO A 11 -8.87 -7.20 -1.09
N GLU A 12 -7.63 -7.65 -0.89
CA GLU A 12 -7.08 -7.86 0.45
C GLU A 12 -6.97 -6.55 1.23
N VAL A 13 -6.43 -5.50 0.61
CA VAL A 13 -6.27 -4.19 1.25
C VAL A 13 -7.64 -3.57 1.50
N ARG A 14 -8.60 -3.72 0.58
CA ARG A 14 -10.00 -3.33 0.79
C ARG A 14 -10.60 -4.01 2.02
N LEU A 15 -10.56 -5.34 2.07
CA LEU A 15 -11.12 -6.11 3.17
C LEU A 15 -10.46 -5.75 4.51
N TRP A 16 -9.16 -5.49 4.49
CA TRP A 16 -8.47 -5.05 5.69
C TRP A 16 -8.93 -3.66 6.15
N LEU A 17 -9.06 -2.69 5.23
CA LEU A 17 -9.54 -1.33 5.54
C LEU A 17 -10.95 -1.32 6.12
N THR A 18 -11.87 -2.15 5.61
CA THR A 18 -13.26 -2.22 6.10
C THR A 18 -13.39 -2.78 7.52
N ASN A 19 -12.38 -3.48 8.00
CA ASN A 19 -12.34 -4.06 9.34
C ASN A 19 -11.58 -3.19 10.37
N LEU A 20 -11.10 -2.00 9.97
CA LEU A 20 -10.36 -1.12 10.88
C LEU A 20 -11.27 -0.32 11.79
N SER A 21 -10.74 0.03 12.97
CA SER A 21 -11.31 1.14 13.74
C SER A 21 -11.18 2.44 12.96
N ALA A 22 -12.08 3.41 13.19
CA ALA A 22 -11.98 4.73 12.56
C ALA A 22 -10.59 5.37 12.76
N SER A 23 -10.00 5.22 13.96
CA SER A 23 -8.68 5.77 14.26
C SER A 23 -7.54 5.11 13.47
N ASP A 24 -7.66 3.82 13.16
CA ASP A 24 -6.66 3.09 12.37
C ASP A 24 -6.86 3.30 10.87
N TYR A 25 -8.12 3.41 10.43
CA TYR A 25 -8.45 3.82 9.07
C TYR A 25 -7.83 5.18 8.76
N GLU A 26 -7.99 6.19 9.63
CA GLU A 26 -7.37 7.51 9.45
C GLU A 26 -5.83 7.44 9.35
N ARG A 27 -5.19 6.57 10.14
CA ARG A 27 -3.73 6.35 10.04
C ARG A 27 -3.34 5.76 8.70
N ALA A 28 -4.09 4.78 8.21
CA ALA A 28 -3.89 4.15 6.92
C ALA A 28 -4.10 5.16 5.77
N ALA A 29 -5.21 5.92 5.82
CA ALA A 29 -5.55 6.96 4.86
C ALA A 29 -4.48 8.07 4.82
N HIS A 30 -3.97 8.49 5.98
CA HIS A 30 -2.88 9.46 6.04
C HIS A 30 -1.59 8.92 5.42
N ALA A 31 -1.25 7.64 5.67
CA ALA A 31 -0.10 6.99 5.05
C ALA A 31 -0.24 6.89 3.53
N ALA A 32 -1.42 6.48 3.03
CA ALA A 32 -1.74 6.43 1.61
C ALA A 32 -1.72 7.83 0.96
N GLY A 33 -2.22 8.85 1.65
CA GLY A 33 -2.17 10.24 1.17
C GLY A 33 -0.75 10.78 1.05
N ARG A 34 0.16 10.42 1.96
CA ARG A 34 1.59 10.72 1.79
C ARG A 34 2.15 10.03 0.55
N LEU A 35 1.85 8.74 0.38
CA LEU A 35 2.28 7.97 -0.78
C LEU A 35 1.76 8.58 -2.10
N ALA A 36 0.49 8.97 -2.16
CA ALA A 36 -0.10 9.60 -3.34
C ALA A 36 0.67 10.87 -3.77
N ARG A 37 1.12 11.68 -2.81
CA ARG A 37 1.84 12.93 -3.11
C ARG A 37 3.30 12.73 -3.54
N SER A 38 3.94 11.64 -3.11
CA SER A 38 5.38 11.44 -3.31
C SER A 38 5.75 10.03 -3.77
N ALA A 39 4.88 9.34 -4.51
CA ALA A 39 5.02 7.92 -4.84
C ALA A 39 6.38 7.53 -5.44
N THR A 40 6.99 8.40 -6.25
CA THR A 40 8.30 8.16 -6.87
C THR A 40 9.49 8.52 -5.99
N THR A 41 9.30 9.35 -4.96
CA THR A 41 10.37 9.87 -4.09
C THR A 41 10.26 9.41 -2.64
N LEU A 42 9.17 8.74 -2.27
CA LEU A 42 8.96 8.24 -0.92
C LEU A 42 9.94 7.09 -0.64
N GLY A 43 10.90 7.37 0.24
CA GLY A 43 11.89 6.42 0.74
C GLY A 43 11.75 6.16 2.23
N GLU A 44 12.84 5.70 2.86
CA GLU A 44 12.86 5.41 4.29
C GLU A 44 12.63 6.68 5.12
N PRO A 45 11.96 6.58 6.29
CA PRO A 45 11.48 5.37 6.97
C PRO A 45 10.11 4.87 6.49
N HIS A 46 9.44 5.61 5.60
CA HIS A 46 8.04 5.38 5.24
C HIS A 46 7.85 4.39 4.10
N SER A 47 8.88 4.17 3.29
CA SER A 47 8.82 3.29 2.13
C SER A 47 10.13 2.57 1.94
N ARG A 48 10.09 1.31 1.53
CA ARG A 48 11.28 0.53 1.22
C ARG A 48 11.04 -0.35 0.00
N PHE A 49 12.04 -0.45 -0.87
CA PHE A 49 12.00 -1.37 -2.01
C PHE A 49 12.24 -2.82 -1.55
N ILE A 50 11.41 -3.75 -2.01
CA ILE A 50 11.47 -5.18 -1.60
C ILE A 50 11.69 -6.13 -2.79
N GLY A 51 12.03 -5.60 -3.96
CA GLY A 51 12.34 -6.36 -5.18
C GLY A 51 11.20 -6.41 -6.20
N ASP A 52 11.54 -6.71 -7.45
CA ASP A 52 10.60 -6.94 -8.58
C ASP A 52 9.60 -5.80 -8.83
N GLY A 53 10.03 -4.55 -8.63
CA GLY A 53 9.18 -3.37 -8.78
C GLY A 53 8.20 -3.15 -7.61
N VAL A 54 8.25 -3.99 -6.57
CA VAL A 54 7.40 -3.89 -5.38
C VAL A 54 8.10 -3.09 -4.28
N ARG A 55 7.32 -2.28 -3.58
CA ARG A 55 7.73 -1.48 -2.42
C ARG A 55 6.78 -1.77 -1.25
N GLU A 56 7.26 -1.55 -0.03
CA GLU A 56 6.44 -1.59 1.18
C GLU A 56 6.22 -0.17 1.72
N LEU A 57 4.98 0.19 2.02
CA LEU A 57 4.60 1.37 2.79
C LEU A 57 4.62 1.00 4.28
N ARG A 58 5.25 1.83 5.10
CA ARG A 58 5.57 1.56 6.51
C ARG A 58 4.90 2.60 7.41
N PHE A 59 4.07 2.12 8.32
CA PHE A 59 3.43 2.94 9.35
C PHE A 59 3.09 2.09 10.58
N GLU A 60 2.56 2.73 11.61
CA GLU A 60 2.17 2.12 12.87
C GLU A 60 0.68 2.37 13.13
N MET A 61 0.03 1.44 13.80
CA MET A 61 -1.40 1.51 14.14
C MET A 61 -1.69 0.99 15.54
N GLY A 62 -2.91 1.23 16.00
CA GLY A 62 -3.38 0.83 17.32
C GLY A 62 -2.69 1.59 18.46
N ARG A 63 -3.14 1.32 19.68
CA ARG A 63 -2.56 1.91 20.89
C ARG A 63 -1.15 1.40 21.17
N ASN A 64 -0.85 0.16 20.76
CA ASN A 64 0.43 -0.49 20.98
C ASN A 64 1.46 -0.19 19.86
N ARG A 65 1.14 0.73 18.92
CA ARG A 65 2.02 1.10 17.81
C ARG A 65 2.48 -0.10 16.98
N GLU A 66 1.55 -0.98 16.66
CA GLU A 66 1.83 -2.17 15.85
C GLU A 66 2.34 -1.76 14.47
N ALA A 67 3.52 -2.26 14.11
CA ALA A 67 4.12 -1.97 12.83
C ALA A 67 3.37 -2.68 11.70
N VAL A 68 2.78 -1.92 10.79
CA VAL A 68 2.03 -2.45 9.64
C VAL A 68 2.69 -2.05 8.34
N ARG A 69 2.58 -2.96 7.36
CA ARG A 69 3.17 -2.86 6.05
C ARG A 69 2.09 -3.10 5.01
N ILE A 70 2.03 -2.21 4.02
CA ILE A 70 1.24 -2.41 2.82
C ILE A 70 2.19 -2.50 1.65
N SER A 71 2.19 -3.60 0.91
CA SER A 71 2.95 -3.71 -0.32
C SER A 71 2.24 -2.95 -1.45
N TYR A 72 3.00 -2.33 -2.33
CA TYR A 72 2.48 -1.59 -3.46
C TYR A 72 3.45 -1.60 -4.64
N TRP A 73 2.95 -1.27 -5.82
CA TRP A 73 3.78 -0.99 -6.99
C TRP A 73 3.31 0.28 -7.69
N LEU A 74 4.20 0.84 -8.52
CA LEU A 74 3.90 2.01 -9.34
C LEU A 74 3.45 1.53 -10.72
N ALA A 75 2.15 1.64 -10.98
CA ALA A 75 1.57 1.31 -12.28
C ALA A 75 1.73 2.50 -13.25
N PRO A 76 1.58 2.26 -14.58
CA PRO A 76 1.53 3.34 -15.56
C PRO A 76 0.48 4.42 -15.22
N GLN A 77 0.54 5.57 -15.90
CA GLN A 77 -0.47 6.64 -15.76
C GLN A 77 -0.58 7.25 -14.35
N ARG A 78 0.53 7.30 -13.59
CA ARG A 78 0.59 7.87 -12.23
C ARG A 78 -0.36 7.17 -11.24
N ARG A 79 -0.43 5.85 -11.33
CA ARG A 79 -1.21 5.01 -10.41
C ARG A 79 -0.30 4.29 -9.43
N VAL A 80 -0.81 4.08 -8.24
CA VAL A 80 -0.19 3.27 -7.19
C VAL A 80 -1.21 2.22 -6.79
N VAL A 81 -0.86 0.95 -6.95
CA VAL A 81 -1.74 -0.14 -6.54
C VAL A 81 -1.25 -0.72 -5.22
N LEU A 82 -2.08 -0.66 -4.18
CA LEU A 82 -1.85 -1.32 -2.90
C LEU A 82 -2.25 -2.79 -3.02
N LEU A 83 -1.30 -3.70 -2.86
CA LEU A 83 -1.45 -5.11 -3.20
C LEU A 83 -1.83 -5.97 -1.99
N THR A 84 -1.00 -5.92 -0.95
CA THR A 84 -1.15 -6.79 0.22
C THR A 84 -0.85 -6.05 1.50
N VAL A 85 -1.39 -6.51 2.63
CA VAL A 85 -1.15 -5.93 3.95
C VAL A 85 -0.73 -7.00 4.95
N PHE A 86 0.24 -6.66 5.80
CA PHE A 86 0.66 -7.53 6.89
C PHE A 86 1.12 -6.73 8.11
N ARG A 87 0.92 -7.31 9.29
CA ARG A 87 1.52 -6.82 10.53
C ARG A 87 2.92 -7.42 10.65
N LYS A 88 3.92 -6.60 10.96
CA LYS A 88 5.27 -7.07 11.16
C LYS A 88 5.34 -7.82 12.49
N THR A 89 5.52 -9.14 12.42
CA THR A 89 5.66 -9.98 13.62
C THR A 89 7.09 -10.48 13.80
N ARG A 90 7.88 -10.57 12.71
CA ARG A 90 9.28 -11.01 12.72
C ARG A 90 10.19 -10.09 11.91
N GLN A 91 11.51 -10.24 12.07
CA GLN A 91 12.49 -9.42 11.33
C GLN A 91 12.46 -9.64 9.81
N ARG A 92 12.28 -10.89 9.35
CA ARG A 92 12.25 -11.28 7.93
C ARG A 92 10.93 -11.97 7.58
N GLU A 93 10.14 -11.33 6.73
CA GLU A 93 8.82 -11.82 6.29
C GLU A 93 8.92 -12.27 4.83
N ASN A 94 9.82 -13.21 4.51
CA ASN A 94 10.07 -13.65 3.13
C ASN A 94 8.80 -14.19 2.43
N ALA A 95 7.91 -14.83 3.19
CA ALA A 95 6.61 -15.29 2.70
C ALA A 95 5.73 -14.12 2.24
N GLU A 96 5.70 -13.02 2.99
CA GLU A 96 4.94 -11.82 2.65
C GLU A 96 5.51 -11.10 1.43
N ILE A 97 6.84 -11.05 1.30
CA ILE A 97 7.50 -10.52 0.09
C ILE A 97 7.13 -11.36 -1.14
N ALA A 98 7.18 -12.69 -1.03
CA ALA A 98 6.80 -13.57 -2.13
C ALA A 98 5.31 -13.42 -2.48
N ARG A 99 4.44 -13.23 -1.48
CA ARG A 99 3.01 -12.99 -1.66
C ARG A 99 2.73 -11.67 -2.37
N ALA A 100 3.41 -10.59 -1.96
CA ALA A 100 3.33 -9.29 -2.62
C ALA A 100 3.79 -9.35 -4.08
N ARG A 101 4.87 -10.09 -4.38
CA ARG A 101 5.36 -10.29 -5.75
C ARG A 101 4.37 -11.06 -6.62
N ARG A 102 3.76 -12.12 -6.08
CA ARG A 102 2.68 -12.85 -6.78
C ARG A 102 1.47 -11.96 -7.02
N ALA A 103 1.05 -11.18 -6.03
CA ALA A 103 -0.03 -10.23 -6.17
C ALA A 103 0.25 -9.19 -7.27
N LYS A 104 1.48 -8.65 -7.34
CA LYS A 104 1.89 -7.76 -8.45
C LYS A 104 1.77 -8.47 -9.79
N ALA A 105 2.29 -9.69 -9.92
CA ALA A 105 2.25 -10.42 -11.19
C ALA A 105 0.82 -10.65 -11.69
N ILE A 106 -0.09 -11.07 -10.81
CA ILE A 106 -1.52 -11.25 -11.12
C ILE A 106 -2.14 -9.91 -11.54
N CYS A 107 -1.94 -8.88 -10.71
CA CYS A 107 -2.42 -7.52 -10.95
C CYS A 107 -1.95 -7.00 -12.31
N GLU A 108 -0.67 -7.14 -12.65
CA GLU A 108 -0.07 -6.71 -13.91
C GLU A 108 -0.60 -7.49 -15.13
N THR A 109 -0.89 -8.79 -14.98
CA THR A 109 -1.44 -9.62 -16.07
C THR A 109 -2.94 -9.45 -16.29
N GLU A 110 -3.70 -9.15 -15.24
CA GLU A 110 -5.17 -9.03 -15.29
C GLU A 110 -5.64 -7.58 -15.47
N HIS A 111 -4.72 -6.63 -15.62
CA HIS A 111 -5.02 -5.20 -15.52
C HIS A 111 -5.78 -4.60 -16.72
N GLU A 112 -7.11 -4.64 -16.66
CA GLU A 112 -7.92 -3.41 -16.83
C GLU A 112 -7.88 -2.61 -15.50
N PRO A 113 -8.13 -1.28 -15.48
CA PRO A 113 -7.98 -0.45 -14.28
C PRO A 113 -8.69 -1.08 -13.07
N ALA A 114 -8.02 -1.15 -11.92
CA ALA A 114 -8.56 -1.84 -10.75
C ALA A 114 -9.98 -1.35 -10.42
N HIS A 115 -10.85 -2.29 -10.04
CA HIS A 115 -12.31 -2.14 -9.89
C HIS A 115 -12.79 -1.01 -8.93
N ASP A 116 -11.88 -0.32 -8.25
CA ASP A 116 -12.21 0.72 -7.29
C ASP A 116 -11.05 1.71 -7.04
N THR A 117 -11.41 3.00 -6.92
CA THR A 117 -10.49 4.10 -6.66
C THR A 117 -10.55 4.53 -5.19
N PHE A 118 -9.40 4.70 -4.53
CA PHE A 118 -9.34 5.34 -3.21
C PHE A 118 -9.31 6.87 -3.38
N ILE A 119 -10.44 7.54 -3.07
CA ILE A 119 -10.56 9.00 -3.10
C ILE A 119 -10.61 9.52 -1.67
N ARG A 120 -9.78 10.53 -1.35
CA ARG A 120 -9.88 11.29 -0.11
C ARG A 120 -10.52 12.63 -0.43
N ASP A 121 -11.77 12.84 -0.04
CA ASP A 121 -12.38 14.16 -0.07
C ASP A 121 -11.58 15.12 0.84
N VAL A 122 -11.31 16.32 0.30
CA VAL A 122 -10.49 17.37 0.91
C VAL A 122 -11.32 18.20 1.86
#